data_AF-A0A426T1M7-F1
#
_entry.id   AF-A0A426T1M7-F1
#
_cell.length_a   1.000
_cell.length_b   1.000
_cell.length_c   1.000
_cell.angle_alpha   90.00
_cell.angle_beta   90.00
_cell.angle_gamma   90.00
#
_symmetry.space_group_name_H-M   'P 1'
#
loop_
_entity.id
_entity.type
_entity.pdbx_description
1 polymer ?
#
loop_
_entity_poly.entity_id
_entity_poly.type
_entity_poly.pdbx_seq_one_letter_code
_entity_poly.pdbx_strand_id
1 'polypeptide(L)'
;MLLKENYKDLFHISAEDYEKAAVHYDEYLAIFHDLVNGAVFDRDNLRIRIEDSNPWKKCGYFEGKYKFNSLAGTDCDILAPLLIENIESLEQSEKKDAKTIVQDRFEDFEHAFDGNFINPRVILLGINPKMSSKHDSYGLENTVYKEPFDANRSILKNAYYYGDSSIFYAKMQNDHTFKKIHSEMICKKDKVTPVALWEFFPYASEKETVWQKDYPISKPLKQYFQLKKILPSQIWMVCLLTYAIRSSEKLFLFLRKNNKEFRNNFLNKYFEVIHVLENKQITVLSKKSGSSKYLSNGNVKPFFKGTSTNVRTDTVENFFEDLWGIPSSAK
;
A
#
# COMPACT_ATOMS: atom_id res chain seq x y z
N MET A 1 -0.18 -30.12 2.67
CA MET A 1 -0.58 -29.45 1.42
C MET A 1 0.25 -28.20 1.29
N LEU A 2 0.94 -27.96 0.17
CA LEU A 2 1.77 -26.76 0.01
C LEU A 2 0.87 -25.51 -0.08
N LEU A 3 1.05 -24.54 0.82
CA LEU A 3 0.21 -23.33 0.86
C LEU A 3 0.30 -22.52 -0.45
N LYS A 4 1.43 -22.60 -1.16
CA LYS A 4 1.61 -22.04 -2.51
C LYS A 4 0.52 -22.51 -3.47
N GLU A 5 0.17 -23.80 -3.44
CA GLU A 5 -0.87 -24.37 -4.31
C GLU A 5 -2.27 -23.95 -3.87
N ASN A 6 -2.49 -23.77 -2.56
CA ASN A 6 -3.77 -23.31 -2.01
C ASN A 6 -4.09 -21.87 -2.43
N TYR A 7 -3.07 -21.03 -2.50
CA TYR A 7 -3.21 -19.61 -2.81
C TYR A 7 -2.77 -19.24 -4.22
N LYS A 8 -2.54 -20.20 -5.13
CA LYS A 8 -2.01 -19.93 -6.47
C LYS A 8 -2.85 -18.97 -7.31
N ASP A 9 -4.17 -18.94 -7.10
CA ASP A 9 -5.10 -18.05 -7.82
C ASP A 9 -5.06 -16.61 -7.28
N LEU A 10 -4.44 -16.40 -6.13
CA LEU A 10 -4.23 -15.10 -5.49
C LEU A 10 -2.77 -14.63 -5.63
N PHE A 11 -1.84 -15.55 -5.39
CA PHE A 11 -0.40 -15.33 -5.35
C PHE A 11 0.28 -16.13 -6.46
N HIS A 12 0.47 -15.48 -7.60
CA HIS A 12 1.15 -16.07 -8.75
C HIS A 12 2.67 -16.12 -8.53
N ILE A 13 3.13 -17.21 -7.90
CA ILE A 13 4.54 -17.47 -7.60
C ILE A 13 5.11 -18.44 -8.65
N SER A 14 6.10 -18.00 -9.44
CA SER A 14 6.73 -18.89 -10.43
C SER A 14 7.61 -19.96 -9.77
N ALA A 15 7.92 -21.04 -10.49
CA ALA A 15 8.83 -22.08 -9.98
C ALA A 15 10.23 -21.50 -9.69
N GLU A 16 10.77 -20.73 -10.62
CA GLU A 16 12.06 -20.05 -10.50
C GLU A 16 12.10 -19.08 -9.31
N ASP A 17 11.07 -18.23 -9.15
CA ASP A 17 11.02 -17.29 -8.02
C ASP A 17 10.96 -18.04 -6.69
N TYR A 18 10.20 -19.15 -6.63
CA TYR A 18 10.10 -19.97 -5.43
C TYR A 18 11.42 -20.63 -5.08
N GLU A 19 12.18 -21.15 -6.06
CA GLU A 19 13.51 -21.72 -5.81
C GLU A 19 14.47 -20.68 -5.21
N LYS A 20 14.39 -19.42 -5.65
CA LYS A 20 15.23 -18.33 -5.14
C LYS A 20 14.88 -17.89 -3.72
N ALA A 21 13.60 -17.96 -3.32
CA ALA A 21 13.13 -17.37 -2.07
C ALA A 21 12.13 -18.26 -1.29
N ALA A 22 12.26 -19.58 -1.36
CA ALA A 22 11.30 -20.55 -0.82
C ALA A 22 10.94 -20.29 0.64
N VAL A 23 11.96 -20.07 1.48
CA VAL A 23 11.80 -19.83 2.93
C VAL A 23 10.88 -18.63 3.19
N HIS A 24 11.08 -17.52 2.46
CA HIS A 24 10.26 -16.31 2.63
C HIS A 24 8.84 -16.50 2.10
N TYR A 25 8.69 -17.18 0.95
CA TYR A 25 7.36 -17.52 0.44
C TYR A 25 6.58 -18.39 1.43
N ASP A 26 7.19 -19.46 1.94
CA ASP A 26 6.53 -20.38 2.85
C ASP A 26 6.14 -19.69 4.16
N GLU A 27 7.03 -18.85 4.71
CA GLU A 27 6.79 -18.06 5.92
C GLU A 27 5.60 -17.11 5.74
N TYR A 28 5.60 -16.28 4.70
CA TYR A 28 4.55 -15.30 4.48
C TYR A 28 3.22 -15.94 4.08
N LEU A 29 3.24 -17.06 3.34
CA LEU A 29 2.04 -17.84 3.05
C LEU A 29 1.45 -18.46 4.32
N ALA A 30 2.29 -18.92 5.26
CA ALA A 30 1.82 -19.43 6.55
C ALA A 30 1.18 -18.33 7.40
N ILE A 31 1.81 -17.15 7.49
CA ILE A 31 1.22 -15.99 8.18
C ILE A 31 -0.12 -15.62 7.54
N PHE A 32 -0.18 -15.52 6.21
CA PHE A 32 -1.41 -15.24 5.49
C PHE A 32 -2.48 -16.30 5.73
N HIS A 33 -2.09 -17.57 5.75
CA HIS A 33 -3.01 -18.68 6.01
C HIS A 33 -3.67 -18.55 7.38
N ASP A 34 -2.89 -18.31 8.42
CA ASP A 34 -3.40 -18.13 9.78
C ASP A 34 -4.26 -16.87 9.90
N LEU A 35 -3.90 -15.82 9.16
CA LEU A 35 -4.70 -14.60 9.05
C LEU A 35 -6.06 -14.84 8.39
N VAL A 36 -6.26 -15.82 7.51
CA VAL A 36 -7.56 -16.01 6.83
C VAL A 36 -8.35 -17.21 7.32
N ASN A 37 -7.66 -18.28 7.73
CA ASN A 37 -8.26 -19.56 8.13
C ASN A 37 -8.04 -19.90 9.61
N GLY A 38 -7.36 -19.07 10.39
CA GLY A 38 -7.16 -19.30 11.82
C GLY A 38 -8.49 -19.43 12.55
N ALA A 39 -8.72 -20.57 13.20
CA ALA A 39 -9.93 -20.86 13.98
C ALA A 39 -10.15 -19.82 15.09
N VAL A 40 -9.06 -19.29 15.64
CA VAL A 40 -9.03 -18.14 16.53
C VAL A 40 -8.09 -17.10 15.94
N PHE A 41 -8.53 -15.84 15.86
CA PHE A 41 -7.67 -14.74 15.47
C PHE A 41 -6.76 -14.34 16.64
N ASP A 42 -5.61 -15.01 16.75
CA ASP A 42 -4.58 -14.68 17.72
C ASP A 42 -3.84 -13.40 17.29
N ARG A 43 -4.43 -12.27 17.67
CA ARG A 43 -3.97 -10.93 17.29
C ARG A 43 -2.51 -10.70 17.69
N ASP A 44 -2.13 -11.05 18.92
CA ASP A 44 -0.82 -10.69 19.45
C ASP A 44 0.28 -11.54 18.80
N ASN A 45 0.04 -12.85 18.63
CA ASN A 45 0.99 -13.73 17.95
C ASN A 45 1.19 -13.34 16.48
N LEU A 46 0.10 -13.08 15.75
CA LEU A 46 0.17 -12.72 14.33
C LEU A 46 0.87 -11.37 14.13
N ARG A 47 0.64 -10.41 15.02
CA ARG A 47 1.36 -9.13 15.00
C ARG A 47 2.87 -9.36 15.14
N ILE A 48 3.29 -10.11 16.16
CA ILE A 48 4.71 -10.40 16.42
C ILE A 48 5.34 -11.08 15.20
N ARG A 49 4.66 -12.08 14.62
CA ARG A 49 5.17 -12.77 13.43
C ARG A 49 5.35 -11.82 12.24
N ILE A 50 4.38 -10.94 11.97
CA ILE A 50 4.49 -9.94 10.89
C ILE A 50 5.64 -8.97 11.17
N GLU A 51 5.80 -8.50 12.42
CA GLU A 51 6.90 -7.62 12.82
C GLU A 51 8.27 -8.30 12.64
N ASP A 52 8.42 -9.52 13.13
CA ASP A 52 9.67 -10.28 13.11
C ASP A 52 10.09 -10.65 11.70
N SER A 53 9.12 -11.02 10.86
CA SER A 53 9.34 -11.39 9.47
C SER A 53 9.39 -10.17 8.52
N ASN A 54 9.52 -8.94 9.02
CA ASN A 54 9.46 -7.74 8.19
C ASN A 54 10.62 -7.69 7.16
N PRO A 55 10.33 -7.70 5.84
CA PRO A 55 11.34 -7.84 4.79
C PRO A 55 12.27 -6.63 4.66
N TRP A 56 11.89 -5.48 5.21
CA TRP A 56 12.71 -4.27 5.20
C TRP A 56 13.66 -4.16 6.41
N LYS A 57 13.60 -5.07 7.39
CA LYS A 57 14.62 -5.17 8.45
C LYS A 57 16.02 -5.47 7.90
N LYS A 58 16.10 -6.11 6.72
CA LYS A 58 17.33 -6.44 6.01
C LYS A 58 17.28 -5.92 4.56
N CYS A 59 16.80 -4.70 4.35
CA CYS A 59 16.75 -4.09 3.02
C CYS A 59 18.15 -3.78 2.48
N GLY A 60 18.21 -3.56 1.16
CA GLY A 60 19.40 -3.09 0.48
C GLY A 60 20.04 -4.15 -0.41
N TYR A 61 20.40 -3.74 -1.62
CA TYR A 61 21.20 -4.52 -2.55
C TYR A 61 22.35 -3.68 -3.08
N PHE A 62 23.57 -4.24 -3.05
CA PHE A 62 24.79 -3.55 -3.47
C PHE A 62 25.68 -4.48 -4.29
N GLU A 63 25.83 -4.19 -5.57
CA GLU A 63 26.69 -4.95 -6.49
C GLU A 63 27.41 -4.00 -7.46
N GLY A 64 28.73 -3.86 -7.28
CA GLY A 64 29.54 -2.98 -8.12
C GLY A 64 29.02 -1.55 -8.16
N LYS A 65 28.54 -1.12 -9.34
CA LYS A 65 27.98 0.23 -9.56
C LYS A 65 26.49 0.36 -9.22
N TYR A 66 25.82 -0.74 -8.88
CA TYR A 66 24.37 -0.81 -8.65
C TYR A 66 24.05 -0.82 -7.16
N LYS A 67 23.11 0.04 -6.74
CA LYS A 67 22.67 0.26 -5.36
C LYS A 67 21.16 0.45 -5.33
N PHE A 68 20.46 -0.41 -4.59
CA PHE A 68 19.02 -0.34 -4.37
C PHE A 68 18.76 -0.40 -2.85
N ASN A 69 18.84 0.74 -2.16
CA ASN A 69 18.84 0.80 -0.69
C ASN A 69 17.52 0.32 -0.08
N SER A 70 16.38 0.70 -0.67
CA SER A 70 15.04 0.38 -0.17
C SER A 70 14.44 -0.92 -0.73
N LEU A 71 15.23 -1.68 -1.53
CA LEU A 71 14.81 -3.01 -1.98
C LEU A 71 14.70 -3.94 -0.77
N ALA A 72 13.56 -4.64 -0.63
CA ALA A 72 13.38 -5.61 0.44
C ALA A 72 14.41 -6.73 0.32
N GLY A 73 14.99 -7.14 1.46
CA GLY A 73 16.01 -8.19 1.47
C GLY A 73 15.51 -9.52 0.88
N THR A 74 14.23 -9.82 1.12
CA THR A 74 13.57 -11.04 0.61
C THR A 74 13.35 -11.06 -0.90
N ASP A 75 13.51 -9.91 -1.55
CA ASP A 75 13.22 -9.75 -2.97
C ASP A 75 14.50 -9.59 -3.80
N CYS A 76 15.66 -9.43 -3.15
CA CYS A 76 16.94 -9.14 -3.78
C CYS A 76 17.30 -10.14 -4.89
N ASP A 77 17.24 -11.44 -4.61
CA ASP A 77 17.64 -12.49 -5.55
C ASP A 77 16.72 -12.60 -6.77
N ILE A 78 15.51 -12.05 -6.68
CA ILE A 78 14.52 -12.03 -7.78
C ILE A 78 14.61 -10.70 -8.53
N LEU A 79 14.50 -9.58 -7.83
CA LEU A 79 14.25 -8.28 -8.43
C LEU A 79 15.53 -7.55 -8.81
N ALA A 80 16.62 -7.65 -8.04
CA ALA A 80 17.85 -6.92 -8.33
C ALA A 80 18.46 -7.27 -9.70
N PRO A 81 18.57 -8.56 -10.10
CA PRO A 81 19.05 -8.92 -11.43
C PRO A 81 18.20 -8.30 -12.55
N LEU A 82 16.87 -8.28 -12.38
CA LEU A 82 15.94 -7.71 -13.36
C LEU A 82 16.05 -6.18 -13.46
N LEU A 83 16.33 -5.50 -12.35
CA LEU A 83 16.60 -4.06 -12.33
C LEU A 83 17.89 -3.73 -13.07
N ILE A 84 18.97 -4.48 -12.80
CA ILE A 84 20.26 -4.33 -13.47
C ILE A 84 20.11 -4.56 -14.98
N GLU A 85 19.48 -5.66 -15.39
CA GLU A 85 19.24 -5.96 -16.80
C GLU A 85 18.44 -4.85 -17.49
N ASN A 86 17.42 -4.29 -16.82
CA ASN A 86 16.65 -3.19 -17.39
C ASN A 86 17.51 -1.93 -17.54
N ILE A 87 18.35 -1.59 -16.56
CA ILE A 87 19.29 -0.45 -16.65
C ILE A 87 20.23 -0.64 -17.84
N GLU A 88 20.87 -1.80 -17.96
CA GLU A 88 21.84 -2.09 -19.02
C GLU A 88 21.19 -2.05 -20.41
N SER A 89 19.99 -2.60 -20.55
CA SER A 89 19.22 -2.54 -21.80
C SER A 89 18.87 -1.10 -22.21
N LEU A 90 18.54 -0.24 -21.23
CA LEU A 90 18.28 1.17 -21.48
C LEU A 90 19.56 1.93 -21.85
N GLU A 91 20.67 1.68 -21.16
CA GLU A 91 21.98 2.27 -21.46
C GLU A 91 22.44 1.91 -22.90
N GLN A 92 22.26 0.66 -23.31
CA GLN A 92 22.52 0.20 -24.69
C GLN A 92 21.63 0.90 -25.74
N SER A 93 20.44 1.35 -25.33
CA SER A 93 19.50 2.10 -26.16
C SER A 93 19.73 3.63 -26.07
N GLU A 94 20.97 4.04 -25.81
CA GLU A 94 21.43 5.43 -25.70
C GLU A 94 20.80 6.26 -24.56
N LYS A 95 20.15 5.62 -23.58
CA LYS A 95 19.56 6.30 -22.42
C LYS A 95 20.54 6.37 -21.27
N LYS A 96 21.51 7.29 -21.39
CA LYS A 96 22.67 7.41 -20.50
C LYS A 96 22.33 7.65 -19.01
N ASP A 97 21.16 8.22 -18.71
CA ASP A 97 20.73 8.50 -17.33
C ASP A 97 19.93 7.34 -16.69
N ALA A 98 19.77 6.20 -17.38
CA ALA A 98 18.91 5.10 -16.94
C ALA A 98 19.27 4.59 -15.54
N LYS A 99 20.56 4.41 -15.26
CA LYS A 99 21.03 3.97 -13.94
C LYS A 99 20.59 4.92 -12.84
N THR A 100 20.80 6.22 -13.01
CA THR A 100 20.39 7.25 -12.04
C THR A 100 18.88 7.23 -11.86
N ILE A 101 18.12 7.24 -12.96
CA ILE A 101 16.65 7.27 -12.91
C ILE A 101 16.06 6.06 -12.18
N VAL A 102 16.61 4.87 -12.41
CA VAL A 102 16.14 3.65 -11.73
C VAL A 102 16.59 3.64 -10.27
N GLN A 103 17.88 3.86 -9.99
CA GLN A 103 18.39 3.81 -8.61
C GLN A 103 17.79 4.86 -7.70
N ASP A 104 17.50 6.07 -8.20
CA ASP A 104 16.85 7.13 -7.42
C ASP A 104 15.50 6.67 -6.82
N ARG A 105 14.81 5.70 -7.45
CA ARG A 105 13.56 5.10 -6.93
C ARG A 105 13.77 4.11 -5.79
N PHE A 106 15.01 3.74 -5.55
CA PHE A 106 15.42 2.86 -4.47
C PHE A 106 16.39 3.56 -3.50
N GLU A 107 16.66 4.87 -3.66
CA GLU A 107 17.54 5.64 -2.77
C GLU A 107 16.88 5.88 -1.41
N ASP A 108 15.63 6.33 -1.42
CA ASP A 108 14.78 6.48 -0.25
C ASP A 108 13.63 5.47 -0.35
N PHE A 109 13.06 5.08 0.78
CA PHE A 109 11.95 4.14 0.73
C PHE A 109 10.70 4.90 0.28
N GLU A 110 10.36 4.79 -1.00
CA GLU A 110 9.05 5.25 -1.47
C GLU A 110 7.96 4.69 -0.56
N HIS A 111 6.97 5.50 -0.22
CA HIS A 111 6.05 5.15 0.86
C HIS A 111 5.09 4.02 0.44
N ALA A 112 5.46 2.77 0.76
CA ALA A 112 4.65 1.59 0.50
C ALA A 112 3.50 1.45 1.50
N PHE A 113 3.73 1.81 2.76
CA PHE A 113 2.70 1.82 3.79
C PHE A 113 3.02 2.82 4.90
N ASP A 114 2.00 3.40 5.54
CA ASP A 114 2.12 4.37 6.63
C ASP A 114 0.95 4.30 7.62
N GLY A 115 1.10 4.95 8.77
CA GLY A 115 0.02 5.18 9.72
C GLY A 115 -0.27 3.97 10.60
N ASN A 116 -1.54 3.83 11.00
CA ASN A 116 -1.96 2.88 12.02
C ASN A 116 -2.47 1.56 11.39
N PHE A 117 -1.70 0.49 11.51
CA PHE A 117 -2.10 -0.87 11.11
C PHE A 117 -2.63 -1.73 12.27
N ILE A 118 -2.89 -1.15 13.45
CA ILE A 118 -3.39 -1.86 14.64
C ILE A 118 -4.92 -1.84 14.71
N ASN A 119 -5.54 -0.67 14.51
CA ASN A 119 -7.00 -0.51 14.49
C ASN A 119 -7.38 0.80 13.76
N PRO A 120 -7.09 0.92 12.45
CA PRO A 120 -7.49 2.09 11.68
C PRO A 120 -9.00 2.18 11.50
N ARG A 121 -9.52 3.42 11.43
CA ARG A 121 -10.88 3.67 10.93
C ARG A 121 -10.94 3.64 9.42
N VAL A 122 -9.88 4.11 8.75
CA VAL A 122 -9.81 4.20 7.29
C VAL A 122 -8.48 3.65 6.81
N ILE A 123 -8.50 2.77 5.80
CA ILE A 123 -7.30 2.39 5.05
C ILE A 123 -7.44 2.91 3.62
N LEU A 124 -6.47 3.72 3.18
CA LEU A 124 -6.37 4.18 1.80
C LEU A 124 -5.51 3.20 1.01
N LEU A 125 -6.10 2.62 -0.03
CA LEU A 125 -5.48 1.59 -0.85
C LEU A 125 -5.07 2.14 -2.23
N GLY A 126 -3.77 2.10 -2.53
CA GLY A 126 -3.16 2.63 -3.75
C GLY A 126 -2.82 4.12 -3.63
N ILE A 127 -2.03 4.47 -2.61
CA ILE A 127 -1.68 5.85 -2.29
C ILE A 127 -0.72 6.49 -3.31
N ASN A 128 0.07 5.70 -4.03
CA ASN A 128 1.09 6.03 -5.03
C ASN A 128 1.61 7.47 -4.88
N PRO A 129 2.46 7.73 -3.86
CA PRO A 129 3.18 8.98 -3.76
C PRO A 129 4.24 8.96 -4.86
N LYS A 130 3.90 9.49 -6.03
CA LYS A 130 4.80 9.47 -7.18
C LYS A 130 5.98 10.39 -6.94
N MET A 131 7.21 9.89 -7.08
CA MET A 131 8.35 10.74 -7.40
C MET A 131 8.19 11.29 -8.82
N SER A 132 7.87 12.58 -8.93
CA SER A 132 8.08 13.34 -10.18
C SER A 132 9.42 14.06 -10.23
N SER A 133 10.12 14.16 -9.09
CA SER A 133 11.37 14.89 -8.91
C SER A 133 12.13 14.35 -7.71
N LYS A 134 13.47 14.51 -7.71
CA LYS A 134 14.33 14.21 -6.57
C LYS A 134 13.89 15.00 -5.33
N HIS A 135 13.90 14.36 -4.16
CA HIS A 135 13.61 14.99 -2.87
C HIS A 135 14.58 14.49 -1.80
N ASP A 136 14.68 15.20 -0.69
CA ASP A 136 15.43 14.76 0.49
C ASP A 136 14.77 13.51 1.09
N SER A 137 15.57 12.65 1.74
CA SER A 137 15.03 11.44 2.37
C SER A 137 13.95 11.78 3.42
N TYR A 138 12.88 11.01 3.41
CA TYR A 138 11.82 11.04 4.40
C TYR A 138 12.18 10.31 5.70
N GLY A 139 13.35 9.65 5.78
CA GLY A 139 13.80 8.90 6.96
C GLY A 139 12.95 7.66 7.25
N LEU A 140 12.29 7.10 6.23
CA LEU A 140 11.34 6.00 6.37
C LEU A 140 12.02 4.67 6.75
N GLU A 141 13.27 4.49 6.32
CA GLU A 141 14.16 3.38 6.69
C GLU A 141 14.17 3.08 8.20
N ASN A 142 14.30 4.13 9.00
CA ASN A 142 14.51 4.03 10.44
C ASN A 142 13.21 4.20 11.24
N THR A 143 12.06 4.21 10.57
CA THR A 143 10.76 4.49 11.17
C THR A 143 9.72 3.46 10.74
N VAL A 144 8.93 3.79 9.73
CA VAL A 144 7.75 3.02 9.30
C VAL A 144 8.14 1.61 8.85
N TYR A 145 9.28 1.46 8.19
CA TYR A 145 9.76 0.17 7.70
C TYR A 145 10.42 -0.72 8.75
N LYS A 146 10.73 -0.21 9.95
CA LYS A 146 11.21 -1.04 11.07
C LYS A 146 10.07 -1.46 11.99
N GLU A 147 9.15 -0.53 12.25
CA GLU A 147 8.07 -0.69 13.23
C GLU A 147 6.70 -0.46 12.56
N PRO A 148 6.18 -1.46 11.82
CA PRO A 148 4.95 -1.27 11.04
C PRO A 148 3.69 -1.09 11.89
N PHE A 149 3.74 -1.47 13.17
CA PHE A 149 2.62 -1.31 14.11
C PHE A 149 2.91 -0.26 15.17
N ASP A 150 2.37 0.92 14.94
CA ASP A 150 2.29 1.99 15.92
C ASP A 150 0.93 2.69 15.76
N ALA A 151 0.09 2.62 16.80
CA ALA A 151 -1.27 3.16 16.77
C ALA A 151 -1.27 4.70 16.64
N ASN A 152 -0.19 5.36 17.06
CA ASN A 152 -0.06 6.81 17.05
C ASN A 152 0.84 7.32 15.92
N ARG A 153 1.24 6.43 14.99
CA ARG A 153 2.08 6.78 13.85
C ARG A 153 1.39 7.81 12.98
N SER A 154 1.85 9.05 13.07
CA SER A 154 1.43 10.12 12.18
C SER A 154 1.82 9.80 10.74
N ILE A 155 0.97 10.16 9.78
CA ILE A 155 1.33 10.00 8.37
C ILE A 155 2.36 11.05 7.93
N LEU A 156 3.14 10.73 6.90
CA LEU A 156 4.15 11.62 6.33
C LEU A 156 3.55 12.96 5.89
N LYS A 157 4.05 14.05 6.47
CA LYS A 157 3.57 15.41 6.20
C LYS A 157 4.09 15.95 4.87
N ASN A 158 3.28 15.82 3.81
CA ASN A 158 3.59 16.38 2.49
C ASN A 158 2.36 17.04 1.82
N ALA A 159 2.58 17.80 0.74
CA ALA A 159 1.50 18.50 0.03
C ALA A 159 0.45 17.54 -0.58
N TYR A 160 0.82 16.29 -0.85
CA TYR A 160 -0.06 15.29 -1.43
C TYR A 160 -1.18 14.85 -0.47
N TYR A 161 -0.88 14.74 0.83
CA TYR A 161 -1.86 14.43 1.86
C TYR A 161 -2.44 15.68 2.55
N TYR A 162 -1.71 16.81 2.59
CA TYR A 162 -2.10 17.97 3.43
C TYR A 162 -2.44 19.27 2.70
N GLY A 163 -2.02 19.44 1.44
CA GLY A 163 -2.31 20.66 0.68
C GLY A 163 -3.80 20.90 0.42
N ASP A 164 -4.16 22.09 -0.05
CA ASP A 164 -5.57 22.43 -0.36
C ASP A 164 -6.14 21.65 -1.56
N SER A 165 -5.27 21.02 -2.35
CA SER A 165 -5.62 20.06 -3.41
C SER A 165 -5.06 18.66 -3.12
N SER A 166 -5.01 18.31 -1.83
CA SER A 166 -4.58 16.99 -1.35
C SER A 166 -5.68 15.94 -1.43
N ILE A 167 -5.31 14.70 -1.15
CA ILE A 167 -6.26 13.58 -1.05
C ILE A 167 -7.39 13.87 -0.06
N PHE A 168 -7.09 14.43 1.11
CA PHE A 168 -8.08 14.61 2.19
C PHE A 168 -8.85 15.93 2.12
N TYR A 169 -8.24 17.00 1.61
CA TYR A 169 -8.77 18.36 1.76
C TYR A 169 -9.15 19.05 0.45
N ALA A 170 -9.07 18.36 -0.68
CA ALA A 170 -9.55 18.92 -1.93
C ALA A 170 -11.02 19.31 -1.84
N LYS A 171 -11.31 20.56 -2.23
CA LYS A 171 -12.64 21.19 -2.17
C LYS A 171 -13.16 21.51 -0.76
N MET A 172 -12.29 21.57 0.24
CA MET A 172 -12.63 22.02 1.61
C MET A 172 -12.20 23.47 1.89
N GLN A 173 -12.21 24.34 0.87
CA GLN A 173 -11.68 25.71 0.99
C GLN A 173 -12.39 26.54 2.07
N ASN A 174 -13.66 26.24 2.37
CA ASN A 174 -14.47 26.97 3.36
C ASN A 174 -14.62 26.25 4.71
N ASP A 175 -14.09 25.01 4.85
CA ASP A 175 -14.30 24.15 6.04
C ASP A 175 -13.02 24.00 6.87
N HIS A 176 -12.46 25.13 7.30
CA HIS A 176 -11.19 25.19 8.03
C HIS A 176 -11.21 24.40 9.34
N THR A 177 -12.36 24.34 10.03
CA THR A 177 -12.49 23.66 11.33
C THR A 177 -12.28 22.14 11.19
N PHE A 178 -13.00 21.48 10.27
CA PHE A 178 -12.85 20.04 10.03
C PHE A 178 -11.47 19.68 9.50
N LYS A 179 -10.93 20.49 8.59
CA LYS A 179 -9.55 20.34 8.10
C LYS A 179 -8.56 20.37 9.27
N LYS A 180 -8.70 21.35 10.18
CA LYS A 180 -7.83 21.47 11.36
C LYS A 180 -7.96 20.25 12.27
N ILE A 181 -9.17 19.87 12.68
CA ILE A 181 -9.41 18.73 13.58
C ILE A 181 -8.83 17.45 12.98
N HIS A 182 -9.15 17.15 11.73
CA HIS A 182 -8.64 15.96 11.05
C HIS A 182 -7.12 15.99 10.89
N SER A 183 -6.54 17.14 10.53
CA SER A 183 -5.09 17.30 10.40
C SER A 183 -4.37 17.05 11.73
N GLU A 184 -4.97 17.44 12.85
CA GLU A 184 -4.42 17.15 14.17
C GLU A 184 -4.51 15.66 14.51
N MET A 185 -5.60 14.97 14.13
CA MET A 185 -5.77 13.54 14.37
C MET A 185 -4.73 12.68 13.65
N ILE A 186 -4.30 13.08 12.45
CA ILE A 186 -3.35 12.30 11.63
C ILE A 186 -1.89 12.76 11.76
N CYS A 187 -1.61 13.85 12.48
CA CYS A 187 -0.25 14.40 12.66
C CYS A 187 0.30 14.26 14.09
N LYS A 188 -0.56 14.20 15.11
CA LYS A 188 -0.14 14.31 16.51
C LYS A 188 0.29 12.94 17.03
N LYS A 189 1.56 12.81 17.43
CA LYS A 189 2.18 11.57 17.93
C LYS A 189 1.58 11.06 19.25
N ASP A 190 0.83 11.88 19.97
CA ASP A 190 0.16 11.52 21.23
C ASP A 190 -1.30 11.09 21.01
N LYS A 191 -1.77 11.04 19.77
CA LYS A 191 -3.14 10.62 19.41
C LYS A 191 -3.12 9.36 18.56
N VAL A 192 -4.12 8.51 18.77
CA VAL A 192 -4.39 7.39 17.88
C VAL A 192 -4.65 7.93 16.49
N THR A 193 -3.79 7.55 15.54
CA THR A 193 -3.95 7.92 14.15
C THR A 193 -5.07 7.08 13.54
N PRO A 194 -6.13 7.69 13.00
CA PRO A 194 -7.31 6.96 12.52
C PRO A 194 -7.12 6.32 11.14
N VAL A 195 -5.96 6.51 10.51
CA VAL A 195 -5.72 6.18 9.11
C VAL A 195 -4.51 5.28 8.93
N ALA A 196 -4.62 4.33 8.00
CA ALA A 196 -3.48 3.64 7.40
C ALA A 196 -3.41 3.95 5.91
N LEU A 197 -2.20 4.03 5.39
CA LEU A 197 -1.91 4.21 3.98
C LEU A 197 -1.23 2.96 3.47
N TRP A 198 -1.63 2.43 2.32
CA TRP A 198 -1.06 1.18 1.80
C TRP A 198 -1.02 1.20 0.27
N GLU A 199 0.09 0.79 -0.33
CA GLU A 199 0.37 0.81 -1.77
C GLU A 199 0.50 -0.62 -2.33
N PHE A 200 -0.14 -0.89 -3.47
CA PHE A 200 -0.09 -2.22 -4.13
C PHE A 200 1.24 -2.48 -4.84
N PHE A 201 1.97 -1.43 -5.22
CA PHE A 201 3.22 -1.54 -5.98
C PHE A 201 4.33 -0.78 -5.27
N PRO A 202 4.93 -1.37 -4.21
CA PRO A 202 5.95 -0.70 -3.39
C PRO A 202 7.19 -0.23 -4.18
N TYR A 203 7.42 -0.79 -5.36
CA TYR A 203 8.57 -0.47 -6.22
C TYR A 203 8.20 0.29 -7.51
N ALA A 204 6.92 0.63 -7.70
CA ALA A 204 6.52 1.37 -8.89
C ALA A 204 6.98 2.83 -8.81
N SER A 205 7.38 3.38 -9.96
CA SER A 205 7.69 4.81 -10.11
C SER A 205 6.40 5.59 -10.44
N GLU A 206 6.46 6.57 -11.36
CA GLU A 206 5.29 7.34 -11.81
C GLU A 206 4.12 6.47 -12.27
N LYS A 207 4.44 5.33 -12.90
CA LYS A 207 3.52 4.31 -13.41
C LYS A 207 4.16 2.93 -13.31
N GLU A 208 3.34 1.90 -13.46
CA GLU A 208 3.76 0.50 -13.43
C GLU A 208 4.47 0.05 -14.73
N THR A 209 4.58 0.94 -15.71
CA THR A 209 5.08 0.64 -17.05
C THR A 209 6.27 1.47 -17.50
N VAL A 210 6.57 2.57 -16.79
CA VAL A 210 7.66 3.51 -17.09
C VAL A 210 8.29 4.00 -15.79
N TRP A 211 9.61 4.09 -15.75
CA TRP A 211 10.36 4.70 -14.66
C TRP A 211 10.18 6.22 -14.68
N GLN A 212 10.24 6.79 -15.87
CA GLN A 212 10.01 8.19 -16.20
C GLN A 212 9.60 8.25 -17.67
N LYS A 213 9.09 9.39 -18.14
CA LYS A 213 8.89 9.64 -19.57
C LYS A 213 10.13 9.21 -20.37
N ASP A 214 9.93 8.39 -21.40
CA ASP A 214 10.96 7.82 -22.29
C ASP A 214 11.87 6.73 -21.67
N TYR A 215 11.69 6.38 -20.39
CA TYR A 215 12.41 5.29 -19.70
C TYR A 215 11.46 4.13 -19.36
N PRO A 216 11.24 3.18 -20.29
CA PRO A 216 10.31 2.08 -20.10
C PRO A 216 10.83 1.04 -19.11
N ILE A 217 9.90 0.46 -18.34
CA ILE A 217 10.16 -0.71 -17.51
C ILE A 217 10.16 -1.96 -18.41
N SER A 218 11.12 -2.87 -18.20
CA SER A 218 11.23 -4.12 -18.96
C SER A 218 9.99 -5.02 -18.79
N LYS A 219 9.75 -5.92 -19.74
CA LYS A 219 8.61 -6.86 -19.68
C LYS A 219 8.69 -7.79 -18.44
N PRO A 220 9.86 -8.33 -18.04
CA PRO A 220 9.97 -9.10 -16.81
C PRO A 220 9.57 -8.32 -15.55
N LEU A 221 10.11 -7.12 -15.34
CA LEU A 221 9.80 -6.27 -14.18
C LEU A 221 8.33 -5.88 -14.10
N LYS A 222 7.71 -5.55 -15.24
CA LYS A 222 6.29 -5.21 -15.34
C LYS A 222 5.38 -6.28 -14.73
N GLN A 223 5.79 -7.55 -14.73
CA GLN A 223 4.96 -8.61 -14.16
C GLN A 223 4.76 -8.42 -12.66
N TYR A 224 5.78 -8.02 -11.91
CA TYR A 224 5.68 -7.76 -10.46
C TYR A 224 4.96 -6.45 -10.17
N PHE A 225 5.20 -5.41 -10.98
CA PHE A 225 4.61 -4.08 -10.80
C PHE A 225 3.13 -4.03 -11.24
N GLN A 226 2.64 -5.09 -11.87
CA GLN A 226 1.23 -5.26 -12.25
C GLN A 226 0.56 -6.40 -11.47
N LEU A 227 1.25 -6.99 -10.49
CA LEU A 227 0.83 -8.14 -9.71
C LEU A 227 0.38 -9.34 -10.57
N LYS A 228 1.03 -9.52 -11.73
CA LYS A 228 0.91 -10.75 -12.55
C LYS A 228 1.80 -11.87 -12.01
N LYS A 229 2.92 -11.48 -11.39
CA LYS A 229 3.72 -12.29 -10.48
C LYS A 229 3.78 -11.58 -9.13
N ILE A 230 4.09 -12.30 -8.06
CA ILE A 230 4.18 -11.72 -6.73
C ILE A 230 5.54 -12.00 -6.07
N LEU A 231 6.13 -10.96 -5.49
CA LEU A 231 7.35 -11.04 -4.68
C LEU A 231 7.02 -11.45 -3.24
N PRO A 232 7.99 -12.01 -2.48
CA PRO A 232 7.81 -12.27 -1.06
C PRO A 232 7.35 -11.03 -0.28
N SER A 233 8.01 -9.87 -0.44
CA SER A 233 7.64 -8.66 0.31
C SER A 233 6.20 -8.18 0.04
N GLN A 234 5.68 -8.43 -1.17
CA GLN A 234 4.31 -8.10 -1.54
C GLN A 234 3.31 -9.00 -0.79
N ILE A 235 3.62 -10.28 -0.57
CA ILE A 235 2.79 -11.16 0.29
C ILE A 235 2.84 -10.68 1.74
N TRP A 236 4.01 -10.29 2.23
CA TRP A 236 4.13 -9.71 3.57
C TRP A 236 3.28 -8.44 3.73
N MET A 237 3.29 -7.54 2.74
CA MET A 237 2.42 -6.36 2.76
C MET A 237 0.93 -6.73 2.77
N VAL A 238 0.55 -7.80 2.07
CA VAL A 238 -0.82 -8.32 2.12
C VAL A 238 -1.14 -8.91 3.50
N CYS A 239 -0.18 -9.53 4.19
CA CYS A 239 -0.34 -9.95 5.58
C CYS A 239 -0.60 -8.76 6.50
N LEU A 240 0.20 -7.69 6.39
CA LEU A 240 -0.01 -6.44 7.14
C LEU A 240 -1.40 -5.84 6.90
N LEU A 241 -1.83 -5.78 5.64
CA LEU A 241 -3.16 -5.30 5.28
C LEU A 241 -4.27 -6.19 5.85
N THR A 242 -4.14 -7.51 5.71
CA THR A 242 -5.14 -8.48 6.20
C THR A 242 -5.25 -8.41 7.72
N TYR A 243 -4.13 -8.29 8.43
CA TYR A 243 -4.10 -8.08 9.86
C TYR A 243 -4.88 -6.83 10.26
N ALA A 244 -4.60 -5.68 9.63
CA ALA A 244 -5.29 -4.43 9.93
C ALA A 244 -6.79 -4.54 9.65
N ILE A 245 -7.17 -5.22 8.57
CA ILE A 245 -8.58 -5.49 8.25
C ILE A 245 -9.26 -6.33 9.34
N ARG A 246 -8.64 -7.40 9.81
CA ARG A 246 -9.23 -8.31 10.80
C ARG A 246 -9.23 -7.76 12.22
N SER A 247 -8.27 -6.90 12.56
CA SER A 247 -8.14 -6.29 13.87
C SER A 247 -9.06 -5.09 14.08
N SER A 248 -9.55 -4.49 12.99
CA SER A 248 -10.38 -3.29 13.04
C SER A 248 -11.83 -3.57 13.42
N GLU A 249 -12.38 -2.77 14.33
CA GLU A 249 -13.78 -2.92 14.78
C GLU A 249 -14.81 -2.42 13.76
N LYS A 250 -14.51 -1.28 13.12
CA LYS A 250 -15.28 -0.64 12.05
C LYS A 250 -14.31 -0.01 11.09
N LEU A 251 -14.33 -0.47 9.84
CA LEU A 251 -13.30 -0.12 8.87
C LEU A 251 -13.87 0.37 7.55
N PHE A 252 -13.33 1.49 7.07
CA PHE A 252 -13.53 1.95 5.71
C PHE A 252 -12.30 1.63 4.86
N LEU A 253 -12.47 0.81 3.82
CA LEU A 253 -11.45 0.62 2.80
C LEU A 253 -11.74 1.58 1.65
N PHE A 254 -10.84 2.51 1.35
CA PHE A 254 -10.98 3.42 0.21
C PHE A 254 -10.03 3.05 -0.93
N LEU A 255 -10.60 2.48 -1.98
CA LEU A 255 -9.88 2.03 -3.18
C LEU A 255 -9.62 3.18 -4.14
N ARG A 256 -8.36 3.59 -4.25
CA ARG A 256 -7.92 4.58 -5.24
C ARG A 256 -7.52 3.97 -6.57
N LYS A 257 -6.94 2.76 -6.55
CA LYS A 257 -6.69 1.96 -7.75
C LYS A 257 -7.76 0.90 -7.91
N ASN A 258 -8.46 0.95 -9.05
CA ASN A 258 -9.62 0.09 -9.31
C ASN A 258 -9.77 -0.22 -10.81
N ASN A 259 -8.67 -0.29 -11.56
CA ASN A 259 -8.74 -0.67 -12.97
C ASN A 259 -8.99 -2.19 -13.11
N LYS A 260 -9.60 -2.58 -14.22
CA LYS A 260 -10.06 -3.97 -14.47
C LYS A 260 -8.91 -5.00 -14.37
N GLU A 261 -7.76 -4.69 -14.95
CA GLU A 261 -6.61 -5.61 -14.96
C GLU A 261 -6.11 -5.90 -13.55
N PHE A 262 -5.85 -4.85 -12.76
CA PHE A 262 -5.44 -4.99 -11.36
C PHE A 262 -6.47 -5.76 -10.52
N ARG A 263 -7.76 -5.48 -10.72
CA ARG A 263 -8.83 -6.21 -10.01
C ARG A 263 -8.82 -7.70 -10.31
N ASN A 264 -8.67 -8.04 -11.58
CA ASN A 264 -8.69 -9.42 -12.05
C ASN A 264 -7.45 -10.18 -11.60
N ASN A 265 -6.29 -9.53 -11.58
CA ASN A 265 -5.02 -10.17 -11.21
C ASN A 265 -4.89 -10.38 -9.69
N PHE A 266 -5.54 -9.55 -8.87
CA PHE A 266 -5.30 -9.58 -7.42
C PHE A 266 -6.56 -9.23 -6.61
N LEU A 267 -7.07 -7.99 -6.71
CA LEU A 267 -7.97 -7.42 -5.69
C LEU A 267 -9.25 -8.23 -5.47
N ASN A 268 -9.91 -8.69 -6.55
CA ASN A 268 -11.18 -9.42 -6.42
C ASN A 268 -10.96 -10.75 -5.69
N LYS A 269 -9.91 -11.50 -6.06
CA LYS A 269 -9.62 -12.78 -5.40
C LYS A 269 -9.18 -12.59 -3.96
N TYR A 270 -8.40 -11.54 -3.68
CA TYR A 270 -8.02 -11.18 -2.32
C TYR A 270 -9.25 -10.93 -1.44
N PHE A 271 -10.20 -10.12 -1.92
CA PHE A 271 -11.43 -9.83 -1.19
C PHE A 271 -12.34 -11.03 -1.00
N GLU A 272 -12.35 -11.97 -1.96
CA GLU A 272 -13.03 -13.25 -1.83
C GLU A 272 -12.40 -14.10 -0.72
N VAL A 273 -11.07 -14.25 -0.74
CA VAL A 273 -10.33 -15.08 0.24
C VAL A 273 -10.48 -14.58 1.67
N ILE A 274 -10.53 -13.26 1.89
CA ILE A 274 -10.72 -12.70 3.24
C ILE A 274 -12.19 -12.43 3.59
N HIS A 275 -13.13 -12.86 2.74
CA HIS A 275 -14.58 -12.73 2.95
C HIS A 275 -15.06 -11.30 3.22
N VAL A 276 -14.49 -10.29 2.52
CA VAL A 276 -14.80 -8.87 2.77
C VAL A 276 -16.30 -8.56 2.64
N LEU A 277 -16.96 -9.18 1.65
CA LEU A 277 -18.38 -8.97 1.37
C LEU A 277 -19.30 -9.44 2.50
N GLU A 278 -18.87 -10.45 3.25
CA GLU A 278 -19.65 -11.05 4.34
C GLU A 278 -19.45 -10.29 5.67
N ASN A 279 -18.38 -9.49 5.75
CA ASN A 279 -18.02 -8.74 6.95
C ASN A 279 -18.73 -7.38 7.00
N LYS A 280 -19.81 -7.31 7.78
CA LYS A 280 -20.62 -6.08 7.98
C LYS A 280 -19.87 -4.93 8.65
N GLN A 281 -18.71 -5.17 9.27
CA GLN A 281 -17.89 -4.12 9.87
C GLN A 281 -17.01 -3.40 8.85
N ILE A 282 -16.87 -3.96 7.64
CA ILE A 282 -16.04 -3.39 6.58
C ILE A 282 -16.94 -2.73 5.55
N THR A 283 -16.74 -1.43 5.33
CA THR A 283 -17.33 -0.71 4.21
C THR A 283 -16.26 -0.45 3.16
N VAL A 284 -16.45 -0.99 1.94
CA VAL A 284 -15.52 -0.77 0.83
C VAL A 284 -16.05 0.31 -0.09
N LEU A 285 -15.29 1.41 -0.16
CA LEU A 285 -15.56 2.57 -0.99
C LEU A 285 -14.58 2.62 -2.16
N SER A 286 -15.04 3.20 -3.27
CA SER A 286 -14.21 3.51 -4.42
C SER A 286 -14.54 4.90 -4.95
N LYS A 287 -13.70 5.39 -5.86
CA LYS A 287 -13.88 6.70 -6.46
C LYS A 287 -15.08 6.72 -7.42
N LYS A 288 -15.89 7.78 -7.36
CA LYS A 288 -16.93 8.06 -8.37
C LYS A 288 -16.28 8.30 -9.73
N SER A 289 -15.29 9.18 -9.77
CA SER A 289 -14.49 9.47 -10.96
C SER A 289 -13.15 8.73 -10.94
N GLY A 290 -12.84 8.00 -12.02
CA GLY A 290 -11.58 7.28 -12.17
C GLY A 290 -10.34 8.17 -12.17
N SER A 291 -10.47 9.41 -12.66
CA SER A 291 -9.36 10.39 -12.75
C SER A 291 -9.12 11.15 -11.45
N SER A 292 -10.12 11.24 -10.57
CA SER A 292 -9.96 11.91 -9.28
C SER A 292 -9.00 11.13 -8.38
N LYS A 293 -8.25 11.82 -7.52
CA LYS A 293 -7.43 11.21 -6.46
C LYS A 293 -8.04 11.34 -5.06
N TYR A 294 -9.09 12.15 -4.93
CA TYR A 294 -9.58 12.67 -3.66
C TYR A 294 -10.50 11.71 -2.91
N LEU A 295 -10.36 11.70 -1.59
CA LEU A 295 -11.31 11.12 -0.65
C LEU A 295 -12.20 12.26 -0.12
N SER A 296 -13.34 12.47 -0.77
CA SER A 296 -14.27 13.54 -0.44
C SER A 296 -15.72 13.10 -0.62
N ASN A 297 -16.65 13.78 0.05
CA ASN A 297 -18.10 13.55 -0.03
C ASN A 297 -18.57 13.44 -1.50
N GLY A 298 -18.09 14.32 -2.38
CA GLY A 298 -18.45 14.33 -3.79
C GLY A 298 -17.85 13.19 -4.64
N ASN A 299 -16.86 12.44 -4.15
CA ASN A 299 -16.09 11.48 -4.96
C ASN A 299 -16.08 10.04 -4.43
N VAL A 300 -16.92 9.69 -3.45
CA VAL A 300 -17.03 8.30 -2.95
C VAL A 300 -18.29 7.59 -3.44
N LYS A 301 -18.19 6.28 -3.69
CA LYS A 301 -19.31 5.36 -3.93
C LYS A 301 -19.00 3.97 -3.38
N PRO A 302 -20.01 3.13 -3.09
CA PRO A 302 -19.80 1.72 -2.79
C PRO A 302 -18.99 1.02 -3.90
N PHE A 303 -18.03 0.19 -3.51
CA PHE A 303 -17.22 -0.58 -4.47
C PHE A 303 -18.01 -1.74 -5.08
N PHE A 304 -18.76 -2.47 -4.25
CA PHE A 304 -19.53 -3.62 -4.70
C PHE A 304 -20.87 -3.16 -5.27
N LYS A 305 -21.20 -3.63 -6.48
CA LYS A 305 -22.44 -3.28 -7.16
C LYS A 305 -23.64 -3.76 -6.34
N GLY A 306 -24.65 -2.90 -6.18
CA GLY A 306 -25.87 -3.22 -5.43
C GLY A 306 -25.75 -3.07 -3.91
N THR A 307 -24.59 -2.66 -3.39
CA THR A 307 -24.44 -2.33 -1.97
C THR A 307 -24.72 -0.85 -1.72
N SER A 308 -25.35 -0.53 -0.60
CA SER A 308 -25.44 0.83 -0.07
C SER A 308 -24.24 1.13 0.84
N THR A 309 -23.99 2.42 1.10
CA THR A 309 -22.98 2.85 2.08
C THR A 309 -23.66 3.62 3.19
N ASN A 310 -23.18 3.45 4.42
CA ASN A 310 -23.61 4.23 5.58
C ASN A 310 -22.93 5.61 5.64
N VAL A 311 -22.05 5.92 4.69
CA VAL A 311 -21.36 7.22 4.60
C VAL A 311 -22.24 8.21 3.85
N ARG A 312 -22.72 9.23 4.57
CA ARG A 312 -23.46 10.36 4.03
C ARG A 312 -22.53 11.27 3.23
N THR A 313 -23.02 11.76 2.10
CA THR A 313 -22.24 12.57 1.15
C THR A 313 -22.90 13.90 0.79
N ASP A 314 -23.98 14.25 1.49
CA ASP A 314 -24.76 15.47 1.31
C ASP A 314 -23.99 16.71 1.76
N THR A 315 -23.27 16.63 2.88
CA THR A 315 -22.45 17.72 3.42
C THR A 315 -21.04 17.24 3.78
N VAL A 316 -20.13 18.18 4.05
CA VAL A 316 -18.76 17.87 4.49
C VAL A 316 -18.78 17.35 5.93
N GLU A 317 -19.63 17.92 6.76
CA GLU A 317 -19.82 17.61 8.17
C GLU A 317 -20.26 16.17 8.36
N ASN A 318 -21.33 15.75 7.66
CA ASN A 318 -21.83 14.38 7.72
C ASN A 318 -20.79 13.38 7.23
N PHE A 319 -20.06 13.73 6.16
CA PHE A 319 -18.99 12.89 5.62
C PHE A 319 -17.84 12.69 6.62
N PHE A 320 -17.42 13.76 7.30
CA PHE A 320 -16.35 13.69 8.30
C PHE A 320 -16.80 13.00 9.59
N GLU A 321 -18.05 13.16 9.98
CA GLU A 321 -18.66 12.42 11.09
C GLU A 321 -18.65 10.92 10.83
N ASP A 322 -19.15 10.48 9.67
CA ASP A 322 -19.27 9.07 9.36
C ASP A 322 -17.90 8.40 9.17
N LEU A 323 -16.98 9.06 8.45
CA LEU A 323 -15.70 8.46 8.07
C LEU A 323 -14.65 8.58 9.19
N TRP A 324 -14.57 9.74 9.84
CA TRP A 324 -13.51 10.06 10.79
C TRP A 324 -13.98 10.11 12.25
N GLY A 325 -15.29 10.15 12.49
CA GLY A 325 -15.85 10.30 13.83
C GLY A 325 -15.75 11.73 14.37
N ILE A 326 -15.62 12.73 13.49
CA ILE A 326 -15.58 14.14 13.89
C ILE A 326 -17.03 14.66 13.94
N PRO A 327 -17.57 15.07 15.11
CA PRO A 327 -18.97 15.46 15.23
C PRO A 327 -19.38 16.52 14.20
N SER A 328 -20.55 16.36 13.58
CA SER A 328 -21.08 17.33 12.62
C SER A 328 -21.32 18.71 13.24
N SER A 329 -21.51 18.76 14.57
CA SER A 329 -21.62 19.97 15.37
C SER A 329 -20.28 20.65 15.72
N ALA A 330 -19.14 20.15 15.23
CA ALA A 330 -17.82 20.68 15.57
C ALA A 330 -17.47 22.04 14.92
N LYS A 331 -18.44 22.68 14.25
CA LYS A 331 -18.25 23.93 13.50
C LYS A 331 -18.21 25.17 14.38
#